data_AF-A0A927T3T1-F1
#
_entry.id   AF-A0A927T3T1-F1
#
_cell.length_a   1.000
_cell.length_b   1.000
_cell.length_c   1.000
_cell.angle_alpha   90.00
_cell.angle_beta   90.00
_cell.angle_gamma   90.00
#
_symmetry.space_group_name_H-M   'P 1'
#
loop_
_entity.id
_entity.type
_entity.pdbx_description
1 polymer ?
#
loop_
_entity_poly.entity_id
_entity_poly.type
_entity_poly.pdbx_seq_one_letter_code
_entity_poly.pdbx_strand_id
1 'polypeptide(L)'
;MTLQDIRRSIDKKIEQNEKIIKYTYYELRVKEDKNVEDTELFIKYAKMILENLNYSVHTTGQFYSYQGENKYIDINELLVAIKQ
;
A
#
# COMPACT_ATOMS: atom_id res chain seq x y z
N MET A 1 11.06 12.32 3.30
CA MET A 1 11.09 10.86 3.06
C MET A 1 11.80 10.58 1.74
N THR A 2 12.64 9.54 1.63
CA THR A 2 13.30 9.22 0.35
C THR A 2 12.66 8.02 -0.34
N LEU A 3 12.84 7.91 -1.66
CA LEU A 3 12.40 6.75 -2.45
C LEU A 3 12.98 5.42 -1.92
N GLN A 4 14.19 5.47 -1.36
CA GLN A 4 14.87 4.33 -0.72
C GLN A 4 14.10 3.85 0.52
N ASP A 5 13.53 4.76 1.32
CA ASP A 5 12.75 4.41 2.51
C ASP A 5 11.46 3.67 2.15
N ILE A 6 10.77 4.14 1.10
CA ILE A 6 9.54 3.53 0.59
C ILE A 6 9.83 2.11 0.10
N ARG A 7 10.91 1.95 -0.67
CA ARG A 7 11.31 0.63 -1.19
C ARG A 7 11.64 -0.34 -0.07
N ARG A 8 12.42 0.09 0.92
CA ARG A 8 12.74 -0.71 2.10
C ARG A 8 11.49 -1.12 2.90
N SER A 9 10.48 -0.25 2.98
CA SER A 9 9.20 -0.59 3.62
C SER A 9 8.44 -1.66 2.85
N ILE A 10 8.40 -1.55 1.51
CA ILE A 10 7.77 -2.54 0.64
C ILE A 10 8.49 -3.89 0.74
N ASP A 11 9.82 -3.91 0.65
CA ASP A 11 10.62 -5.14 0.71
C ASP A 11 10.35 -5.90 2.03
N LYS A 12 10.29 -5.18 3.17
CA LYS A 12 9.90 -5.77 4.46
C LYS A 12 8.50 -6.40 4.46
N LYS A 13 7.52 -5.74 3.82
CA LYS A 13 6.16 -6.28 3.71
C LYS A 13 6.12 -7.51 2.79
N ILE A 14 6.93 -7.53 1.73
CA ILE A 14 7.08 -8.69 0.84
C ILE A 14 7.67 -9.88 1.60
N GLU A 15 8.73 -9.66 2.39
CA GLU A 15 9.33 -10.70 3.23
C GLU A 15 8.34 -11.29 4.24
N GLN A 16 7.41 -10.47 4.76
CA GLN A 16 6.36 -10.92 5.67
C GLN A 16 5.22 -11.64 4.95
N ASN A 17 4.79 -11.12 3.80
CA ASN A 17 3.71 -11.67 3.00
C ASN A 17 3.77 -11.13 1.56
N GLU A 18 4.37 -11.91 0.66
CA GLU A 18 4.48 -11.56 -0.75
C GLU A 18 3.13 -11.52 -1.49
N LYS A 19 2.08 -12.14 -0.96
CA LYS A 19 0.79 -12.23 -1.67
C LYS A 19 -0.02 -10.95 -1.56
N ILE A 20 0.10 -10.27 -0.42
CA ILE A 20 -0.68 -9.08 -0.12
C ILE A 20 0.10 -8.09 0.73
N ILE A 21 0.19 -6.87 0.23
CA ILE A 21 0.85 -5.75 0.91
C ILE A 21 -0.22 -4.73 1.26
N LYS A 22 -0.25 -4.31 2.53
CA LYS A 22 -1.22 -3.33 3.03
C LYS A 22 -0.54 -2.22 3.79
N TYR A 23 -0.98 -1.00 3.52
CA TYR A 23 -0.66 0.20 4.28
C TYR A 23 -1.94 0.86 4.76
N THR A 24 -2.01 1.09 6.06
CA THR A 24 -3.18 1.68 6.72
C THR A 24 -2.97 3.16 7.04
N TYR A 25 -4.08 3.87 7.25
CA TYR A 25 -4.06 5.24 7.76
C TYR A 25 -3.29 5.33 9.08
N TYR A 26 -3.53 4.39 9.99
CA TYR A 26 -2.86 4.34 11.28
C TYR A 26 -1.33 4.24 11.15
N GLU A 27 -0.82 3.35 10.28
CA GLU A 27 0.62 3.21 10.08
C GLU A 27 1.25 4.48 9.53
N LEU A 28 0.68 5.06 8.47
CA LEU A 28 1.30 6.19 7.78
C LEU A 28 1.10 7.52 8.54
N ARG A 29 -0.09 7.78 9.07
CA ARG A 29 -0.46 9.07 9.66
C ARG A 29 -0.22 9.16 11.15
N VAL A 30 -0.49 8.08 11.88
CA VAL A 30 -0.46 8.10 13.35
C VAL A 30 0.89 7.60 13.86
N LYS A 31 1.38 6.48 13.33
CA LYS A 31 2.64 5.88 13.79
C LYS A 31 3.87 6.55 13.19
N GLU A 32 3.81 6.91 11.91
CA GLU A 32 4.92 7.56 11.20
C GLU A 32 4.78 9.09 11.11
N ASP A 33 3.73 9.66 11.71
CA ASP A 33 3.45 11.10 11.78
C ASP A 33 3.51 11.80 10.40
N LYS A 34 3.10 11.11 9.33
CA LYS A 34 3.11 11.70 7.99
C LYS A 34 1.97 12.70 7.84
N ASN A 35 2.31 13.88 7.33
CA ASN A 35 1.31 14.84 6.87
C ASN A 35 0.61 14.36 5.58
N VAL A 36 -0.30 15.18 5.06
CA VAL A 36 -1.14 14.80 3.92
C VAL A 36 -0.36 14.60 2.65
N GLU A 37 0.46 15.58 2.33
CA GLU A 37 1.29 15.61 1.13
C GLU A 37 2.27 14.43 1.11
N ASP A 38 2.94 14.16 2.23
CA ASP A 38 3.88 13.04 2.37
C ASP A 38 3.21 11.67 2.21
N THR A 39 1.97 11.54 2.68
CA THR A 39 1.20 10.30 2.53
C THR A 39 0.74 10.08 1.10
N GLU A 40 0.28 11.12 0.42
CA GLU A 40 -0.07 11.04 -1.00
C GLU A 40 1.15 10.72 -1.86
N LEU A 41 2.30 11.33 -1.55
CA LEU A 41 3.57 11.06 -2.20
C LEU A 41 4.02 9.61 -1.96
N PHE A 42 3.86 9.10 -0.73
CA PHE A 42 4.12 7.70 -0.41
C PHE A 42 3.27 6.76 -1.27
N ILE A 43 1.95 6.97 -1.30
CA ILE A 43 1.00 6.14 -2.05
C ILE A 43 1.37 6.15 -3.54
N LYS A 44 1.67 7.32 -4.11
CA LYS A 44 2.07 7.46 -5.51
C LYS A 44 3.30 6.64 -5.85
N TYR A 45 4.38 6.77 -5.08
CA TYR A 45 5.61 6.01 -5.34
C TYR A 45 5.47 4.53 -5.03
N ALA A 46 4.78 4.18 -3.94
CA ALA A 46 4.54 2.79 -3.58
C ALA A 46 3.76 2.06 -4.68
N LYS A 47 2.72 2.71 -5.24
CA LYS A 47 1.98 2.20 -6.39
C LYS A 47 2.90 1.89 -7.57
N MET A 48 3.73 2.85 -8.00
CA MET A 48 4.65 2.65 -9.13
C MET A 48 5.61 1.48 -8.90
N ILE A 49 6.18 1.37 -7.69
CA ILE A 49 7.12 0.28 -7.35
C ILE A 49 6.39 -1.06 -7.38
N LEU A 50 5.21 -1.15 -6.77
CA LEU A 50 4.43 -2.38 -6.66
C LEU A 50 3.91 -2.86 -8.02
N GLU A 51 3.44 -1.95 -8.87
CA GLU A 51 3.03 -2.26 -10.25
C GLU A 51 4.21 -2.82 -11.05
N ASN A 52 5.40 -2.22 -10.93
CA ASN A 52 6.63 -2.74 -11.56
C ASN A 52 7.04 -4.13 -11.02
N LEU A 53 6.60 -4.48 -9.82
CA LEU A 53 6.82 -5.79 -9.20
C LEU A 53 5.67 -6.78 -9.48
N ASN A 54 4.78 -6.48 -10.43
CA ASN A 54 3.66 -7.32 -10.83
C ASN A 54 2.59 -7.48 -9.73
N TYR A 55 2.31 -6.41 -8.98
CA TYR A 55 1.18 -6.32 -8.08
C TYR A 55 0.06 -5.49 -8.68
N SER A 56 -1.19 -5.90 -8.46
CA SER A 56 -2.36 -5.05 -8.67
C SER A 56 -2.59 -4.18 -7.44
N VAL A 57 -2.54 -2.85 -7.61
CA VAL A 57 -2.61 -1.88 -6.51
C VAL A 57 -3.98 -1.20 -6.50
N HIS A 58 -4.60 -1.19 -5.33
CA HIS A 58 -5.91 -0.61 -5.06
C HIS A 58 -5.81 0.39 -3.90
N THR A 59 -6.54 1.51 -3.99
CA THR A 59 -6.53 2.58 -2.98
C THR A 59 -7.91 2.75 -2.33
N THR A 60 -7.98 3.50 -1.23
CA THR A 60 -9.22 3.78 -0.49
C THR A 60 -10.40 4.12 -1.39
N GLY A 61 -11.57 3.57 -1.08
CA GLY A 61 -12.80 3.79 -1.83
C GLY A 61 -12.95 2.92 -3.10
N GLN A 62 -11.94 2.10 -3.42
CA GLN A 62 -12.03 1.11 -4.50
C GLN A 62 -12.46 -0.26 -3.97
N PHE A 63 -13.08 -1.05 -4.84
CA PHE A 63 -13.34 -2.47 -4.61
C PHE A 63 -12.23 -3.30 -5.25
N TYR A 64 -11.84 -4.39 -4.60
CA TYR A 64 -10.95 -5.40 -5.17
C TYR A 64 -11.50 -6.81 -4.94
N SER A 65 -11.24 -7.71 -5.88
CA SER A 65 -11.59 -9.12 -5.73
C SER A 65 -10.35 -9.89 -5.26
N TYR A 66 -10.45 -10.55 -4.11
CA TYR A 66 -9.38 -11.40 -3.58
C TYR A 66 -9.98 -12.68 -3.05
N GLN A 67 -9.46 -13.83 -3.49
CA GLN A 67 -9.94 -15.16 -3.10
C GLN A 67 -11.44 -15.40 -3.36
N GLY A 68 -12.00 -14.80 -4.40
CA GLY A 68 -13.42 -14.94 -4.76
C GLY A 68 -14.37 -14.04 -3.98
N GLU A 69 -13.86 -13.20 -3.08
CA GLU A 69 -14.63 -12.21 -2.34
C GLU A 69 -14.37 -10.80 -2.87
N ASN A 70 -15.43 -10.01 -3.03
CA ASN A 70 -15.33 -8.58 -3.28
C ASN A 70 -15.13 -7.86 -1.95
N LYS A 71 -13.99 -7.20 -1.79
CA LYS A 71 -13.64 -6.42 -0.59
C LYS A 71 -13.65 -4.94 -0.93
N TYR A 72 -14.27 -4.16 -0.06
CA TYR A 72 -14.21 -2.70 -0.10
C TYR A 72 -12.99 -2.23 0.69
N ILE A 73 -12.18 -1.35 0.10
CA ILE A 73 -11.09 -0.71 0.83
C ILE A 73 -11.69 0.38 1.72
N ASP A 74 -11.89 0.01 2.98
CA ASP A 74 -12.35 0.89 4.04
C ASP A 74 -11.42 2.10 4.18
N ILE A 75 -11.93 3.20 4.73
CA ILE A 75 -11.20 4.47 4.95
C ILE A 75 -9.88 4.30 5.72
N ASN A 76 -9.75 3.19 6.45
CA ASN A 76 -8.58 2.84 7.25
C ASN A 76 -7.46 2.19 6.41
N GLU A 77 -7.76 1.65 5.23
CA GLU A 77 -6.78 1.06 4.31
C GLU A 77 -6.46 2.08 3.21
N LEU A 78 -5.22 2.59 3.19
CA LEU A 78 -4.79 3.61 2.23
C LEU A 78 -4.30 3.00 0.91
N LEU A 79 -3.66 1.83 1.00
CA LEU A 79 -3.15 1.08 -0.14
C LEU A 79 -3.20 -0.42 0.16
N VAL A 80 -3.78 -1.18 -0.77
CA VAL A 80 -3.76 -2.64 -0.79
C VAL A 80 -3.19 -3.09 -2.14
N ALA A 81 -2.14 -3.91 -2.11
CA ALA A 81 -1.55 -4.47 -3.32
C ALA A 81 -1.56 -5.99 -3.26
N ILE A 82 -2.00 -6.63 -4.34
CA ILE A 82 -2.15 -8.08 -4.46
C ILE A 82 -1.24 -8.58 -5.57
N LYS A 83 -0.45 -9.61 -5.27
CA LYS A 83 0.42 -10.24 -6.26
C LYS A 83 -0.42 -10.90 -7.36
N GLN A 84 -0.11 -10.60 -8.62
CA GLN A 84 -0.68 -11.27 -9.79
C GLN A 84 -0.04 -12.64 -10.02
#